data_AF-K7N8B5-F1
#
_entry.id   AF-K7N8B5-F1
#
_cell.length_a   1.000
_cell.length_b   1.000
_cell.length_c   1.000
_cell.angle_alpha   90.00
_cell.angle_beta   90.00
_cell.angle_gamma   90.00
#
_symmetry.space_group_name_H-M   'P 1'
#
loop_
_entity.id
_entity.type
_entity.pdbx_description
1 polymer ?
#
loop_
_entity_poly.entity_id
_entity_poly.type
_entity_poly.pdbx_seq_one_letter_code
_entity_poly.pdbx_strand_id
1 'polypeptide(L)' 'PFGAGRRMCPGYSLGLKIIESSLANLLHGFNWKLPSKMAGEDLEMDEIYGLSTHMKLPLVTVAHPRLPLKMYSF' A
#
# COMPACT_ATOMS: atom_id res chain seq x y z
N PRO A 1 10.69 -8.69 -11.94
CA PRO A 1 9.21 -8.55 -11.97
C PRO A 1 8.61 -8.04 -13.29
N PHE A 2 9.28 -7.19 -14.08
CA PHE A 2 8.67 -6.52 -15.24
C PHE A 2 9.13 -7.03 -16.62
N GLY A 3 9.86 -8.16 -16.66
CA GLY A 3 10.46 -8.69 -17.89
C GLY A 3 11.63 -7.84 -18.40
N ALA A 4 12.12 -8.18 -19.59
CA ALA A 4 13.22 -7.49 -20.27
C ALA A 4 13.10 -7.62 -21.80
N GLY A 5 13.81 -6.75 -22.54
CA GLY A 5 13.86 -6.77 -24.01
C GLY A 5 12.54 -6.39 -24.67
N ARG A 6 12.28 -6.94 -25.88
CA ARG A 6 11.12 -6.58 -26.73
C ARG A 6 9.74 -6.91 -26.12
N ARG A 7 9.70 -7.71 -25.05
CA ARG A 7 8.46 -8.10 -24.35
C ARG A 7 8.42 -7.62 -22.89
N MET A 8 9.23 -6.62 -22.55
CA MET A 8 9.16 -6.00 -21.23
C MET A 8 7.80 -5.31 -21.01
N CYS A 9 7.39 -5.18 -19.75
CA CYS A 9 6.16 -4.48 -19.40
C CYS A 9 6.25 -3.01 -19.86
N PRO A 10 5.35 -2.55 -20.75
CA PRO A 10 5.38 -1.17 -21.23
C PRO A 10 5.05 -0.17 -20.11
N GLY A 11 4.42 -0.63 -19.03
CA GLY A 11 4.08 0.18 -17.86
C GLY A 11 5.18 0.29 -16.81
N TYR A 12 6.37 -0.29 -16.99
CA TYR A 12 7.43 -0.36 -15.97
C TYR A 12 7.73 1.00 -15.32
N SER A 13 8.09 2.00 -16.13
CA SER A 13 8.48 3.32 -15.62
C SER A 13 7.33 4.07 -14.95
N LEU A 14 6.11 3.90 -15.45
CA LEU A 14 4.92 4.51 -14.86
C LEU A 14 4.56 3.86 -13.53
N GLY A 15 4.58 2.53 -13.48
CA GLY A 15 4.27 1.74 -12.29
C GLY A 15 5.18 2.10 -11.13
N LEU A 16 6.49 2.23 -11.36
CA LEU A 16 7.43 2.66 -10.33
C LEU A 16 7.09 4.05 -9.78
N LYS A 17 6.87 5.03 -10.66
CA LYS A 17 6.54 6.40 -10.24
C LYS A 17 5.25 6.47 -9.42
N ILE A 18 4.22 5.71 -9.82
CA ILE A 18 2.94 5.66 -9.10
C ILE A 18 3.14 5.02 -7.72
N ILE A 19 3.84 3.90 -7.64
CA ILE A 19 4.07 3.19 -6.37
C ILE A 19 4.87 4.07 -5.42
N GLU A 20 5.97 4.66 -5.88
CA GLU A 20 6.82 5.54 -5.07
C GLU A 20 6.05 6.76 -4.57
N SER A 21 5.34 7.46 -5.46
CA SER A 21 4.59 8.67 -5.08
C SER A 21 3.43 8.35 -4.14
N SER A 22 2.70 7.26 -4.40
CA SER A 22 1.58 6.83 -3.56
C SER A 22 2.06 6.44 -2.16
N LEU A 23 3.09 5.62 -2.07
CA LEU A 23 3.66 5.20 -0.80
C LEU A 23 4.24 6.39 -0.02
N ALA A 24 4.98 7.28 -0.68
CA ALA A 24 5.53 8.47 -0.05
C ALA A 24 4.42 9.34 0.56
N ASN A 25 3.33 9.58 -0.19
CA ASN A 25 2.20 10.36 0.30
C ASN A 25 1.47 9.68 1.47
N LEU A 26 1.25 8.36 1.38
CA LEU A 26 0.57 7.59 2.43
C LEU A 26 1.38 7.52 3.73
N LEU A 27 2.68 7.25 3.64
CA LEU A 27 3.58 7.16 4.79
C LEU A 27 3.89 8.53 5.38
N HIS A 28 4.01 9.56 4.55
CA HIS A 28 4.26 10.91 5.04
C HIS A 28 3.00 11.57 5.62
N GLY A 29 1.83 11.30 5.06
CA GLY A 29 0.57 11.94 5.46
C GLY A 29 -0.04 11.37 6.73
N PHE A 30 0.17 10.08 7.01
CA PHE A 30 -0.60 9.36 8.01
C PHE A 30 0.26 8.49 8.94
N ASN A 31 -0.16 8.42 10.19
CA ASN A 31 0.21 7.36 11.11
C ASN A 31 -0.79 6.21 10.97
N TRP A 32 -0.29 4.99 10.82
CA TRP A 32 -1.11 3.80 10.56
C TRP A 32 -1.26 2.97 11.84
N LYS A 33 -2.47 2.50 12.10
CA LYS A 33 -2.77 1.59 13.22
C LYS A 33 -3.64 0.43 12.76
N LEU A 34 -3.50 -0.72 13.41
CA LEU A 34 -4.41 -1.84 13.19
C LEU A 34 -5.79 -1.53 13.81
N PRO A 35 -6.88 -2.06 13.24
CA PRO A 35 -8.21 -1.90 13.81
C PRO A 35 -8.31 -2.62 15.16
N SER A 36 -8.90 -1.97 16.17
CA SER A 36 -9.24 -2.61 17.45
C SER A 36 -8.03 -3.29 18.13
N LYS A 37 -8.26 -4.33 18.95
CA LYS A 37 -7.23 -5.09 19.70
C LYS A 37 -6.37 -6.02 18.82
N MET A 38 -6.34 -5.81 17.51
CA MET A 38 -5.64 -6.68 16.57
C MET A 38 -4.14 -6.45 16.69
N ALA A 39 -3.40 -7.53 16.96
CA ALA A 39 -1.94 -7.54 16.97
C ALA A 39 -1.41 -7.91 15.58
N GLY A 40 -0.10 -7.71 15.34
CA GLY A 40 0.51 -8.05 14.07
C GLY A 40 0.43 -9.54 13.72
N GLU A 41 0.38 -10.39 14.74
CA GLU A 41 0.22 -11.85 14.63
C GLU A 41 -1.18 -12.30 14.22
N ASP A 42 -2.18 -11.42 14.36
CA ASP A 42 -3.56 -11.70 13.91
C ASP A 42 -3.74 -11.43 12.41
N LEU A 43 -2.72 -10.90 11.71
CA LEU A 43 -2.79 -10.58 10.28
C LEU A 43 -2.61 -11.84 9.43
N GLU A 44 -3.65 -12.24 8.71
CA GLU A 44 -3.58 -13.30 7.71
C GLU A 44 -2.89 -12.77 6.44
N MET A 45 -1.68 -13.26 6.18
CA MET A 45 -0.86 -12.88 5.03
C MET A 45 -0.87 -13.95 3.91
N ASP A 46 -1.83 -14.88 3.97
CA ASP A 46 -2.03 -15.89 2.93
C ASP A 46 -2.37 -15.23 1.58
N GLU A 47 -1.91 -15.82 0.50
CA GLU A 47 -2.10 -15.31 -0.87
C GLU A 47 -2.97 -16.25 -1.71
N ILE A 48 -3.73 -15.68 -2.64
CA ILE A 48 -4.41 -16.44 -3.69
C ILE A 48 -3.57 -16.36 -4.97
N TYR A 49 -3.17 -17.53 -5.48
CA TYR A 49 -2.39 -17.66 -6.70
C TYR A 49 -3.28 -17.63 -7.94
N GLY A 50 -2.81 -16.96 -8.99
CA GLY A 50 -3.54 -16.81 -10.25
C GLY A 50 -2.72 -16.01 -11.26
N LEU A 51 -3.40 -15.29 -12.18
CA LEU A 51 -2.73 -14.39 -13.12
C LEU A 51 -1.92 -13.29 -12.41
N SER A 52 -2.43 -12.82 -11.27
CA SER A 52 -1.72 -11.95 -10.33
C SER A 52 -1.91 -12.47 -8.90
N THR A 53 -0.85 -12.41 -8.11
CA THR A 53 -0.90 -12.75 -6.68
C THR A 53 -1.48 -11.60 -5.87
N HIS A 54 -2.49 -11.89 -5.05
CA HIS A 54 -3.11 -10.94 -4.14
C HIS A 54 -3.36 -11.60 -2.79
N MET A 55 -3.48 -10.79 -1.73
CA MET A 55 -3.83 -11.30 -0.40
C MET A 55 -5.20 -11.98 -0.44
N LYS A 56 -5.31 -13.13 0.22
CA LYS A 56 -6.54 -13.90 0.34
C LYS A 56 -7.62 -13.14 1.10
N LEU A 57 -7.21 -12.43 2.15
CA LEU A 57 -8.04 -11.48 2.88
C LEU A 57 -7.44 -10.07 2.74
N PRO A 58 -8.26 -9.02 2.59
CA PRO A 58 -7.76 -7.66 2.48
C PRO A 58 -7.11 -7.21 3.81
N LEU A 59 -5.95 -6.57 3.71
CA LEU A 59 -5.35 -5.88 4.85
C LEU A 59 -6.18 -4.63 5.19
N VAL A 60 -6.63 -4.53 6.44
CA VAL A 60 -7.42 -3.39 6.94
C VAL A 60 -6.59 -2.61 7.95
N THR A 61 -6.51 -1.29 7.78
CA THR A 61 -5.77 -0.39 8.67
C THR A 61 -6.51 0.92 8.85
N VAL A 62 -6.33 1.59 9.99
CA VAL A 62 -6.87 2.92 10.26
C VAL A 62 -5.78 3.96 10.05
N ALA A 63 -6.03 4.90 9.14
CA ALA A 63 -5.14 6.03 8.87
C ALA A 63 -5.50 7.22 9.78
N HIS A 64 -4.51 7.73 10.53
CA HIS A 64 -4.65 8.94 11.32
C HIS A 64 -3.75 10.04 10.74
N PRO A 65 -4.25 11.26 10.49
CA PRO A 65 -3.41 12.36 10.02
C PRO A 65 -2.19 12.55 10.92
N ARG A 66 -1.01 12.67 10.31
CA ARG A 66 0.26 12.82 11.05
C ARG A 66 0.33 14.17 11.77
N LEU A 67 -0.25 15.21 11.16
CA LEU A 67 -0.29 16.57 11.73
C LEU A 67 -1.62 16.85 12.43
N PRO A 68 -1.68 17.82 13.36
CA PRO A 68 -2.93 18.25 13.98
C PRO A 68 -3.95 18.72 12.94
N LEU A 69 -5.24 18.43 13.15
CA LEU A 69 -6.32 18.74 12.20
C LEU A 69 -6.38 20.22 11.79
N LYS A 70 -6.00 21.13 12.69
CA LYS A 70 -5.91 22.58 12.41
C LYS A 70 -4.94 22.95 11.28
N MET A 71 -3.98 22.09 10.96
CA MET A 71 -3.05 22.31 9.84
C MET A 71 -3.68 21.98 8.48
N TYR A 72 -4.86 21.35 8.48
CA TYR A 72 -5.61 20.98 7.27
C TYR A 72 -6.90 21.79 7.10
N SER A 73 -7.29 22.58 8.09
CA SER A 73 -8.40 23.53 7.98
C SER A 73 -7.90 24.80 7.29
N PHE A 74 -8.45 25.11 6.12
CA PHE A 74 -8.29 26.38 5.43
C PHE A 74 -9.36 27.37 5.86
#